data_AF-A0A7S1B0G6-F1
#
_entry.id   AF-A0A7S1B0G6-F1
#
_cell.length_a   1.000
_cell.length_b   1.000
_cell.length_c   1.000
_cell.angle_alpha   90.00
_cell.angle_beta   90.00
_cell.angle_gamma   90.00
#
_symmetry.space_group_name_H-M   'P 1'
#
loop_
_entity.id
_entity.type
_entity.pdbx_description
1 polymer ?
#
loop_
_entity_poly.entity_id
_entity_poly.type
_entity_poly.pdbx_seq_one_letter_code
_entity_poly.pdbx_strand_id
1 'polypeptide(L)'
;MAKIPRDMSLTDLDRELPRLVDRGLPGGGEFLFADLEENPDAPALVALLIWHGFLPMGGGNMLLLKIHKSRCVLAPESVHVSRKSRRRARGFHLSIDRAWADVVRGIQEHTYTHDSGDCWLTDTLASTYESVNSLSTALRHGVAFHSIELWHTETDKLVAGEIGFTCGSVYSSVTGFALKEEHPGAGGVQLIALGRWLAHTGFRLWDLGMELNYKLELGGKSVPRAEWAGQIRAFRKDSISLRRPNGASATVEGLFAGLPPDPALSSC
;
A
#
# COMPACT_ATOMS: atom_id res chain seq x y z
N MET A 1 -21.92 -5.46 6.34
CA MET A 1 -20.63 -5.66 7.05
C MET A 1 -20.83 -6.78 8.06
N ALA A 2 -19.77 -7.42 8.53
CA ALA A 2 -19.86 -8.45 9.59
C ALA A 2 -18.87 -8.14 10.72
N LYS A 3 -19.32 -8.24 11.97
CA LYS A 3 -18.49 -8.01 13.16
C LYS A 3 -17.57 -9.21 13.39
N ILE A 4 -16.30 -8.97 13.69
CA ILE A 4 -15.42 -10.01 14.25
C ILE A 4 -15.78 -10.16 15.74
N PRO A 5 -16.19 -11.35 16.21
CA PRO A 5 -16.53 -11.57 17.63
C PRO A 5 -15.34 -11.23 18.53
N ARG A 6 -15.59 -10.55 19.66
CA ARG A 6 -14.52 -10.10 20.58
C ARG A 6 -13.78 -11.25 21.26
N ASP A 7 -14.44 -12.40 21.40
CA ASP A 7 -13.95 -13.63 22.01
C ASP A 7 -13.29 -14.59 21.00
N MET A 8 -13.33 -14.27 19.70
CA MET A 8 -12.69 -15.09 18.67
C MET A 8 -11.18 -14.90 18.70
N SER A 9 -10.44 -15.98 18.92
CA SER A 9 -8.98 -15.93 18.87
C SER A 9 -8.47 -15.68 17.44
N LEU A 10 -7.26 -15.10 17.30
CA LEU A 10 -6.62 -14.93 15.99
C LEU A 10 -6.43 -16.28 15.26
N THR A 11 -6.21 -17.37 15.99
CA THR A 11 -6.09 -18.72 15.41
C THR A 11 -7.41 -19.24 14.85
N ASP A 12 -8.53 -18.98 15.53
CA ASP A 12 -9.85 -19.34 15.02
C ASP A 12 -10.22 -18.51 13.81
N LEU A 13 -9.91 -17.22 13.85
CA LEU A 13 -10.13 -16.31 12.74
C LEU A 13 -9.31 -16.71 11.51
N ASP A 14 -8.02 -17.02 11.68
CA ASP A 14 -7.12 -17.49 10.60
C ASP A 14 -7.71 -18.68 9.82
N ARG A 15 -8.39 -19.61 10.52
CA ARG A 15 -9.04 -20.76 9.89
C ARG A 15 -10.25 -20.39 9.03
N GLU A 16 -10.98 -19.34 9.39
CA GLU A 16 -12.17 -18.89 8.64
C GLU A 16 -11.85 -17.97 7.46
N LEU A 17 -10.80 -17.15 7.56
CA LEU A 17 -10.49 -16.10 6.58
C LEU A 17 -10.36 -16.60 5.13
N PRO A 18 -9.68 -17.72 4.82
CA PRO A 18 -9.60 -18.23 3.44
C PRO A 18 -10.99 -18.46 2.83
N ARG A 19 -11.93 -19.02 3.61
CA ARG A 19 -13.30 -19.27 3.17
C ARG A 19 -14.04 -17.97 2.89
N LEU A 20 -13.85 -16.95 3.73
CA LEU A 20 -14.48 -15.63 3.57
C LEU A 20 -13.94 -14.88 2.34
N VAL A 21 -12.65 -15.02 2.04
CA VAL A 21 -12.05 -14.45 0.83
C VAL A 21 -12.61 -15.12 -0.42
N ASP A 22 -12.65 -16.45 -0.43
CA ASP A 22 -13.05 -17.22 -1.61
C ASP A 22 -14.56 -17.19 -1.89
N ARG A 23 -15.39 -17.25 -0.84
CA ARG A 23 -16.85 -17.35 -0.95
C ARG A 23 -17.58 -16.03 -0.73
N GLY A 24 -16.86 -15.00 -0.26
CA GLY A 24 -17.44 -13.72 0.14
C GLY A 24 -17.97 -13.72 1.57
N LEU A 25 -18.28 -12.52 2.06
CA LEU A 25 -18.81 -12.33 3.40
C LEU A 25 -20.32 -12.61 3.45
N PRO A 26 -20.86 -12.99 4.62
CA PRO A 26 -22.30 -13.15 4.82
C PRO A 26 -23.09 -11.93 4.33
N GLY A 27 -24.23 -12.19 3.68
CA GLY A 27 -25.10 -11.14 3.12
C GLY A 27 -24.49 -10.37 1.94
N GLY A 28 -23.39 -10.84 1.35
CA GLY A 28 -22.75 -10.18 0.20
C GLY A 28 -21.97 -8.91 0.55
N GLY A 29 -21.69 -8.68 1.83
CA GLY A 29 -20.91 -7.54 2.30
C GLY A 29 -19.43 -7.59 1.86
N GLU A 30 -18.73 -6.46 2.03
CA GLU A 30 -17.31 -6.34 1.70
C GLU A 30 -16.44 -5.96 2.90
N PHE A 31 -17.03 -5.79 4.09
CA PHE A 31 -16.31 -5.37 5.29
C PHE A 31 -16.49 -6.35 6.43
N LEU A 32 -15.36 -6.80 6.99
CA LEU A 32 -15.30 -7.18 8.40
C LEU A 32 -15.02 -5.93 9.23
N PHE A 33 -15.40 -5.94 10.51
CA PHE A 33 -15.04 -4.84 11.41
C PHE A 33 -14.71 -5.31 12.83
N ALA A 34 -13.84 -4.56 13.49
CA ALA A 34 -13.46 -4.72 14.88
C ALA A 34 -13.25 -3.35 15.55
N ASP A 35 -13.26 -3.33 16.88
CA ASP A 35 -12.94 -2.13 17.64
C ASP A 35 -11.44 -1.82 17.49
N LEU A 36 -11.07 -0.55 17.29
CA LEU A 36 -9.68 -0.16 17.10
C LEU A 36 -9.00 0.19 18.44
N GLU A 37 -9.63 1.06 19.24
CA GLU A 37 -9.02 1.61 20.47
C GLU A 37 -9.03 0.61 21.64
N GLU A 38 -10.04 -0.24 21.73
CA GLU A 38 -10.20 -1.21 22.83
C GLU A 38 -9.51 -2.56 22.55
N ASN A 39 -8.73 -2.67 21.47
CA ASN A 39 -8.16 -3.93 21.00
C ASN A 39 -6.62 -3.92 21.08
N PRO A 40 -6.02 -4.50 22.13
CA PRO A 40 -4.56 -4.56 22.26
C PRO A 40 -3.89 -5.40 21.16
N ASP A 41 -4.64 -6.30 20.52
CA ASP A 41 -4.16 -7.14 19.42
C ASP A 41 -4.40 -6.49 18.04
N ALA A 42 -4.83 -5.22 17.97
CA ALA A 42 -5.16 -4.56 16.70
C ALA A 42 -4.03 -4.64 15.64
N PRO A 43 -2.74 -4.44 15.96
CA PRO A 43 -1.68 -4.62 14.97
C PRO A 43 -1.59 -6.07 14.45
N ALA A 44 -1.69 -7.07 15.33
CA ALA A 44 -1.64 -8.49 14.94
C ALA A 44 -2.87 -8.88 14.10
N LEU A 45 -4.05 -8.34 14.45
CA LEU A 45 -5.26 -8.48 13.65
C LEU A 45 -5.08 -7.86 12.26
N VAL A 46 -4.55 -6.64 12.16
CA VAL A 46 -4.27 -5.99 10.87
C VAL A 46 -3.34 -6.85 10.01
N ALA A 47 -2.24 -7.36 10.58
CA ALA A 47 -1.29 -8.21 9.87
C ALA A 47 -1.94 -9.50 9.34
N LEU A 48 -2.72 -10.19 10.18
CA LEU A 48 -3.44 -11.41 9.79
C LEU A 48 -4.45 -11.16 8.67
N LEU A 49 -5.18 -10.05 8.75
CA LEU A 49 -6.21 -9.70 7.77
C LEU A 49 -5.58 -9.29 6.43
N ILE A 50 -4.48 -8.54 6.45
CA ILE A 50 -3.67 -8.24 5.25
C ILE A 50 -3.14 -9.52 4.63
N TRP A 51 -2.58 -10.43 5.44
CA TRP A 51 -2.07 -11.71 4.95
C TRP A 51 -3.11 -12.43 4.09
N HIS A 52 -4.39 -12.42 4.50
CA HIS A 52 -5.49 -13.01 3.75
C HIS A 52 -6.11 -12.12 2.67
N GLY A 53 -5.76 -10.83 2.61
CA GLY A 53 -6.15 -9.95 1.52
C GLY A 53 -7.21 -8.88 1.85
N PHE A 54 -7.42 -8.60 3.12
CA PHE A 54 -8.25 -7.48 3.52
C PHE A 54 -7.43 -6.19 3.50
N LEU A 55 -8.03 -5.11 3.00
CA LEU A 55 -7.47 -3.76 3.07
C LEU A 55 -7.98 -3.13 4.37
N PRO A 56 -7.10 -2.81 5.34
CA PRO A 56 -7.53 -2.13 6.54
C PRO A 56 -7.86 -0.66 6.23
N MET A 57 -8.95 -0.20 6.82
CA MET A 57 -9.49 1.15 6.71
C MET A 57 -10.04 1.59 8.08
N GLY A 58 -10.31 2.88 8.24
CA GLY A 58 -10.90 3.46 9.44
C GLY A 58 -12.35 3.91 9.23
N GLY A 59 -13.13 3.92 10.31
CA GLY A 59 -14.42 4.60 10.34
C GLY A 59 -15.00 4.61 11.75
N GLY A 60 -15.23 5.81 12.32
CA GLY A 60 -15.89 5.96 13.63
C GLY A 60 -15.27 5.13 14.76
N ASN A 61 -13.94 5.21 14.93
CA ASN A 61 -13.14 4.43 15.90
C ASN A 61 -13.11 2.91 15.68
N MET A 62 -13.55 2.46 14.50
CA MET A 62 -13.54 1.05 14.12
C MET A 62 -12.47 0.79 13.06
N LEU A 63 -11.88 -0.41 13.15
CA LEU A 63 -11.11 -0.98 12.07
C LEU A 63 -12.09 -1.62 11.08
N LEU A 64 -12.11 -1.12 9.84
CA LEU A 64 -12.90 -1.63 8.73
C LEU A 64 -11.99 -2.40 7.77
N LEU A 65 -12.20 -3.70 7.65
CA LEU A 65 -11.34 -4.59 6.86
C LEU A 65 -12.07 -4.93 5.57
N LYS A 66 -11.69 -4.27 4.47
CA LYS A 66 -12.39 -4.39 3.20
C LYS A 66 -11.81 -5.48 2.31
N ILE A 67 -12.67 -6.39 1.84
CA ILE A 67 -12.38 -7.33 0.76
C ILE A 67 -13.19 -6.96 -0.49
N HIS A 68 -12.50 -6.51 -1.54
CA HIS A 68 -13.16 -5.99 -2.74
C HIS A 68 -13.58 -7.12 -3.67
N LYS A 69 -14.72 -6.99 -4.35
CA LYS A 69 -15.16 -7.94 -5.39
C LYS A 69 -14.22 -7.99 -6.61
N SER A 70 -13.56 -6.88 -6.93
CA SER A 70 -12.50 -6.78 -7.92
C SER A 70 -11.36 -5.94 -7.38
N ARG A 71 -10.16 -6.15 -7.91
CA ARG A 71 -8.94 -5.44 -7.52
C ARG A 71 -8.26 -4.90 -8.77
N CYS A 72 -7.89 -3.62 -8.73
CA CYS A 72 -7.03 -3.01 -9.73
C CYS A 72 -5.58 -3.39 -9.39
N VAL A 73 -4.92 -4.09 -10.30
CA VAL A 73 -3.56 -4.59 -10.13
C VAL A 73 -2.66 -4.16 -11.27
N LEU A 74 -1.37 -4.07 -11.00
CA LEU A 74 -0.32 -3.79 -11.97
C LEU A 74 0.88 -4.69 -11.70
N ALA A 75 1.44 -5.32 -12.73
CA ALA A 75 2.78 -5.86 -12.63
C ALA A 75 3.77 -4.68 -12.64
N PRO A 76 4.62 -4.47 -11.63
CA PRO A 76 5.45 -3.26 -11.53
C PRO A 76 6.29 -2.96 -12.79
N GLU A 77 6.80 -4.00 -13.45
CA GLU A 77 7.55 -3.90 -14.72
C GLU A 77 6.76 -3.27 -15.87
N SER A 78 5.42 -3.36 -15.82
CA SER A 78 4.50 -2.86 -16.84
C SER A 78 4.06 -1.41 -16.61
N VAL A 79 4.61 -0.72 -15.60
CA VAL A 79 4.22 0.65 -15.27
C VAL A 79 4.38 1.59 -16.46
N HIS A 80 3.28 2.24 -16.85
CA HIS A 80 3.26 3.14 -17.99
C HIS A 80 3.88 4.50 -17.64
N VAL A 81 4.98 4.82 -18.31
CA VAL A 81 5.69 6.10 -18.12
C VAL A 81 5.22 7.10 -19.18
N SER A 82 4.21 7.90 -18.84
CA SER A 82 3.67 8.90 -19.76
C SER A 82 4.71 9.96 -20.16
N ARG A 83 4.58 10.52 -21.37
CA ARG A 83 5.45 11.64 -21.82
C ARG A 83 5.37 12.85 -20.88
N LYS A 84 4.18 13.12 -20.32
CA LYS A 84 3.92 14.21 -19.39
C LYS A 84 4.71 14.01 -18.09
N SER A 85 4.68 12.79 -17.55
CA SER A 85 5.43 12.45 -16.33
C SER A 85 6.93 12.50 -16.56
N ARG A 86 7.45 12.05 -17.71
CA ARG A 86 8.89 12.17 -18.03
C ARG A 86 9.40 13.60 -17.97
N ARG A 87 8.63 14.56 -18.49
CA ARG A 87 8.98 15.99 -18.44
C ARG A 87 8.99 16.55 -17.02
N ARG A 88 8.24 15.92 -16.11
CA ARG A 88 8.08 16.33 -14.70
C ARG A 88 8.95 15.53 -13.73
N ALA A 89 9.76 14.60 -14.23
CA ALA A 89 10.63 13.77 -13.40
C ALA A 89 11.79 14.55 -12.76
N ARG A 90 12.19 15.66 -13.39
CA ARG A 90 13.32 16.48 -12.96
C ARG A 90 13.08 17.10 -11.61
N GLY A 91 14.15 17.19 -10.82
CA GLY A 91 14.12 17.87 -9.53
C GLY A 91 13.37 17.09 -8.44
N PHE A 92 13.07 15.81 -8.65
CA PHE A 92 12.48 14.95 -7.61
C PHE A 92 13.35 13.74 -7.28
N HIS A 93 13.30 13.32 -6.02
CA HIS A 93 13.83 12.05 -5.57
C HIS A 93 12.81 11.29 -4.71
N LEU A 94 12.87 9.95 -4.79
CA LEU A 94 12.05 9.03 -4.03
C LEU A 94 12.80 8.57 -2.78
N SER A 95 12.12 8.53 -1.64
CA SER A 95 12.59 7.74 -0.49
C SER A 95 11.48 6.83 0.03
N ILE A 96 11.91 5.91 0.89
CA ILE A 96 11.05 4.94 1.58
C ILE A 96 11.43 4.99 3.05
N ASP A 97 10.42 4.98 3.91
CA ASP A 97 10.54 4.99 5.38
C ASP A 97 11.43 6.14 5.88
N ARG A 98 11.35 7.33 5.27
CA ARG A 98 12.03 8.55 5.76
C ARG A 98 11.18 9.31 6.76
N ALA A 99 9.89 9.43 6.46
CA ALA A 99 9.08 10.49 7.02
C ALA A 99 7.62 10.05 7.18
N TRP A 100 7.41 8.92 7.87
CA TRP A 100 6.08 8.36 8.14
C TRP A 100 5.11 9.42 8.68
N ALA A 101 5.52 10.14 9.74
CA ALA A 101 4.70 11.18 10.36
C ALA A 101 4.32 12.31 9.39
N ASP A 102 5.25 12.75 8.53
CA ASP A 102 4.97 13.80 7.54
C ASP A 102 4.04 13.30 6.43
N VAL A 103 4.17 12.04 6.02
CA VAL A 103 3.26 11.42 5.03
C VAL A 103 1.85 11.27 5.61
N VAL A 104 1.71 10.78 6.84
CA VAL A 104 0.43 10.68 7.55
C VAL A 104 -0.25 12.05 7.62
N ARG A 105 0.49 13.08 8.06
CA ARG A 105 -0.01 14.46 8.12
C ARG A 105 -0.46 14.95 6.74
N GLY A 106 0.37 14.77 5.71
CA GLY A 106 0.01 15.16 4.34
C GLY A 106 -1.24 14.44 3.81
N ILE A 107 -1.43 13.17 4.17
CA ILE A 107 -2.66 12.42 3.85
C ILE A 107 -3.87 13.04 4.56
N GLN A 108 -3.77 13.29 5.86
CA GLN A 108 -4.86 13.83 6.67
C GLN A 108 -5.28 15.25 6.22
N GLU A 109 -4.33 16.07 5.81
CA GLU A 109 -4.57 17.43 5.33
C GLU A 109 -5.19 17.49 3.93
N HIS A 110 -4.88 16.52 3.05
CA HIS A 110 -5.21 16.60 1.62
C HIS A 110 -6.11 15.49 1.09
N THR A 111 -6.51 14.51 1.91
CA THR A 111 -7.35 13.39 1.50
C THR A 111 -8.60 13.32 2.35
N TYR A 112 -9.76 13.40 1.70
CA TYR A 112 -11.07 13.39 2.34
C TYR A 112 -12.11 12.72 1.43
N THR A 113 -13.20 12.25 2.01
CA THR A 113 -14.30 11.54 1.34
C THR A 113 -15.38 12.50 0.87
N HIS A 114 -15.87 13.36 1.76
CA HIS A 114 -16.93 14.33 1.48
C HIS A 114 -16.42 15.75 1.67
N ASP A 115 -15.84 16.04 2.84
CA ASP A 115 -15.45 17.39 3.24
C ASP A 115 -14.02 17.44 3.76
N SER A 116 -13.34 18.57 3.53
CA SER A 116 -11.99 18.79 4.07
C SER A 116 -11.96 18.52 5.59
N GLY A 117 -11.01 17.69 6.02
CA GLY A 117 -10.87 17.26 7.41
C GLY A 117 -11.58 15.94 7.76
N ASP A 118 -12.33 15.31 6.86
CA ASP A 118 -13.00 14.01 7.11
C ASP A 118 -12.14 12.77 6.74
N CYS A 119 -10.81 12.93 6.72
CA CYS A 119 -9.89 11.85 6.39
C CYS A 119 -10.15 10.61 7.26
N TRP A 120 -10.32 9.45 6.62
CA TRP A 120 -10.56 8.20 7.33
C TRP A 120 -9.33 7.67 8.09
N LEU A 121 -8.13 8.16 7.76
CA LEU A 121 -6.87 7.78 8.39
C LEU A 121 -6.65 8.61 9.67
N THR A 122 -7.16 8.10 10.79
CA THR A 122 -6.93 8.70 12.11
C THR A 122 -5.51 8.43 12.61
N ASP A 123 -5.05 9.20 13.60
CA ASP A 123 -3.75 8.98 14.27
C ASP A 123 -3.66 7.57 14.89
N THR A 124 -4.73 7.09 15.51
CA THR A 124 -4.81 5.74 16.08
C THR A 124 -4.64 4.68 15.00
N LEU A 125 -5.24 4.86 13.82
CA LEU A 125 -5.11 3.90 12.73
C LEU A 125 -3.71 3.93 12.11
N ALA A 126 -3.16 5.12 11.88
CA ALA A 126 -1.81 5.29 11.37
C ALA A 126 -0.75 4.68 12.32
N SER A 127 -0.86 4.95 13.63
CA SER A 127 0.03 4.35 14.63
C SER A 127 -0.14 2.83 14.75
N THR A 128 -1.36 2.31 14.56
CA THR A 128 -1.61 0.86 14.49
C THR A 128 -0.89 0.23 13.29
N TYR A 129 -0.91 0.88 12.12
CA TYR A 129 -0.19 0.43 10.93
C TYR A 129 1.32 0.39 11.16
N GLU A 130 1.89 1.46 11.70
CA GLU A 130 3.33 1.52 12.01
C GLU A 130 3.72 0.45 13.03
N SER A 131 2.86 0.21 14.03
CA SER A 131 3.10 -0.80 15.08
C SER A 131 3.16 -2.24 14.55
N VAL A 132 2.57 -2.54 13.38
CA VAL A 132 2.71 -3.85 12.72
C VAL A 132 4.18 -4.20 12.47
N ASN A 133 5.02 -3.19 12.16
CA ASN A 133 6.44 -3.40 11.86
C ASN A 133 7.24 -3.89 13.09
N SER A 134 6.74 -3.60 14.29
CA SER A 134 7.34 -4.00 15.56
C SER A 134 6.91 -5.40 16.04
N LEU A 135 5.94 -6.03 15.37
CA LEU A 135 5.50 -7.39 15.70
C LEU A 135 6.60 -8.43 15.46
N SER A 136 6.56 -9.53 16.22
CA SER A 136 7.38 -10.70 15.95
C SER A 136 7.10 -11.25 14.55
N THR A 137 8.08 -11.92 13.92
CA THR A 137 7.91 -12.50 12.57
C THR A 137 6.69 -13.43 12.48
N ALA A 138 6.39 -14.16 13.56
CA ALA A 138 5.25 -15.07 13.64
C ALA A 138 3.90 -14.33 13.54
N LEU A 139 3.74 -13.23 14.28
CA LEU A 139 2.49 -12.45 14.27
C LEU A 139 2.37 -11.51 13.07
N ARG A 140 3.51 -11.11 12.50
CA ARG A 140 3.56 -10.17 11.39
C ARG A 140 3.19 -10.81 10.05
N HIS A 141 3.32 -12.13 9.90
CA HIS A 141 3.05 -12.85 8.65
C HIS A 141 3.78 -12.26 7.42
N GLY A 142 4.95 -11.63 7.61
CA GLY A 142 5.68 -10.96 6.53
C GLY A 142 5.06 -9.63 6.04
N VAL A 143 4.07 -9.10 6.75
CA VAL A 143 3.47 -7.79 6.47
C VAL A 143 4.37 -6.67 6.98
N ALA A 144 4.64 -5.65 6.16
CA ALA A 144 5.33 -4.44 6.62
C ALA A 144 4.67 -3.22 6.02
N PHE A 145 4.38 -2.21 6.85
CA PHE A 145 3.90 -0.92 6.38
C PHE A 145 5.05 0.01 6.05
N HIS A 146 4.87 0.79 4.99
CA HIS A 146 5.88 1.70 4.48
C HIS A 146 5.30 3.07 4.19
N SER A 147 6.09 4.11 4.43
CA SER A 147 5.86 5.42 3.84
C SER A 147 6.70 5.57 2.59
N ILE A 148 6.10 6.08 1.52
CA ILE A 148 6.76 6.40 0.26
C ILE A 148 6.73 7.90 0.09
N GLU A 149 7.88 8.50 -0.13
CA GLU A 149 8.02 9.96 -0.16
C GLU A 149 8.58 10.43 -1.49
N LEU A 150 7.96 11.46 -2.06
CA LEU A 150 8.50 12.21 -3.20
C LEU A 150 8.92 13.60 -2.72
N TRP A 151 10.22 13.88 -2.82
CA TRP A 151 10.83 15.12 -2.36
C TRP A 151 11.23 16.00 -3.53
N HIS A 152 10.94 17.29 -3.44
CA HIS A 152 11.54 18.29 -4.32
C HIS A 152 13.00 18.51 -3.91
N THR A 153 13.94 18.29 -4.83
CA THR A 153 15.37 18.14 -4.54
C THR A 153 16.02 19.44 -4.09
N GLU A 154 15.62 20.58 -4.67
CA GLU A 154 16.21 21.88 -4.33
C GLU A 154 15.75 22.39 -2.96
N THR A 155 14.50 22.11 -2.59
CA THR A 155 13.87 22.66 -1.38
C THR A 155 13.79 21.65 -0.23
N ASP A 156 14.13 20.38 -0.47
CA ASP A 156 13.87 19.23 0.41
C ASP A 156 12.42 19.19 0.95
N LYS A 157 11.46 19.68 0.16
CA LYS A 157 10.04 19.68 0.51
C LYS A 157 9.38 18.37 0.09
N LEU A 158 8.62 17.74 0.99
CA LEU A 158 7.76 16.61 0.67
C LEU A 158 6.57 17.10 -0.18
N VAL A 159 6.48 16.66 -1.43
CA VAL A 159 5.47 17.15 -2.39
C VAL A 159 4.37 16.14 -2.72
N ALA A 160 4.64 14.87 -2.46
CA ALA A 160 3.68 13.78 -2.57
C ALA A 160 4.17 12.61 -1.72
N GLY A 161 3.25 11.76 -1.31
CA GLY A 161 3.61 10.53 -0.61
C GLY A 161 2.41 9.63 -0.42
N GLU A 162 2.69 8.36 -0.11
CA GLU A 162 1.65 7.39 0.21
C GLU A 162 2.09 6.47 1.36
N ILE A 163 1.09 5.94 2.05
CA ILE A 163 1.25 4.76 2.89
C ILE A 163 0.85 3.56 2.05
N GLY A 164 1.68 2.53 2.11
CA GLY A 164 1.41 1.22 1.55
C GLY A 164 1.90 0.13 2.48
N PHE A 165 1.70 -1.12 2.08
CA PHE A 165 2.29 -2.26 2.78
C PHE A 165 2.79 -3.32 1.81
N THR A 166 3.80 -4.07 2.24
CA THR A 166 4.26 -5.27 1.56
C THR A 166 3.76 -6.52 2.26
N CYS A 167 3.54 -7.58 1.49
CA CYS A 167 3.33 -8.94 1.99
C CYS A 167 3.96 -9.90 0.98
N GLY A 168 5.16 -10.40 1.28
CA GLY A 168 6.05 -11.00 0.28
C GLY A 168 6.32 -10.05 -0.88
N SER A 169 6.28 -10.53 -2.13
CA SER A 169 6.52 -9.71 -3.33
C SER A 169 5.28 -8.96 -3.83
N VAL A 170 4.30 -8.73 -2.95
CA VAL A 170 3.13 -7.90 -3.21
C VAL A 170 3.30 -6.58 -2.48
N TYR A 171 3.13 -5.47 -3.19
CA TYR A 171 3.00 -4.15 -2.59
C TYR A 171 1.56 -3.65 -2.80
N SER A 172 0.92 -3.16 -1.75
CA SER A 172 -0.44 -2.63 -1.79
C SER A 172 -0.45 -1.16 -1.40
N SER A 173 -0.91 -0.28 -2.30
CA SER A 173 -1.12 1.14 -1.96
C SER A 173 -2.38 1.29 -1.12
N VAL A 174 -2.30 2.01 -0.01
CA VAL A 174 -3.44 2.24 0.90
C VAL A 174 -4.05 3.59 0.61
N THR A 175 -3.28 4.67 0.81
CA THR A 175 -3.72 6.05 0.61
C THR A 175 -2.52 6.97 0.49
N GLY A 176 -2.68 8.11 -0.18
CA GLY A 176 -1.61 9.05 -0.42
C GLY A 176 -2.11 10.44 -0.76
N PHE A 177 -1.19 11.39 -0.78
CA PHE A 177 -1.44 12.78 -1.08
C PHE A 177 -0.47 13.30 -2.14
N ALA A 178 -0.81 14.45 -2.72
CA ALA A 178 0.11 15.24 -3.51
C ALA A 178 -0.29 16.71 -3.42
N LEU A 179 0.69 17.60 -3.33
CA LEU A 179 0.52 19.05 -3.38
C LEU A 179 0.25 19.48 -4.83
N LYS A 180 -0.94 19.13 -5.36
CA LYS A 180 -1.25 19.24 -6.79
C LYS A 180 -1.26 20.68 -7.31
N GLU A 181 -1.53 21.65 -6.46
CA GLU A 181 -1.55 23.08 -6.81
C GLU A 181 -0.12 23.62 -6.98
N GLU A 182 0.76 23.34 -6.03
CA GLU A 182 2.17 23.75 -6.06
C GLU A 182 3.01 22.91 -7.05
N HIS A 183 2.74 21.61 -7.12
CA HIS A 183 3.49 20.65 -7.93
C HIS A 183 2.57 19.77 -8.81
N PRO A 184 2.02 20.32 -9.91
CA PRO A 184 1.08 19.62 -10.78
C PRO A 184 1.63 18.30 -11.35
N GLY A 185 1.04 17.19 -10.95
CA GLY A 185 1.41 15.85 -11.41
C GLY A 185 2.44 15.13 -10.53
N ALA A 186 2.83 15.70 -9.39
CA ALA A 186 3.73 15.04 -8.43
C ALA A 186 3.25 13.63 -8.03
N GLY A 187 1.96 13.44 -7.75
CA GLY A 187 1.42 12.11 -7.43
C GLY A 187 1.62 11.08 -8.56
N GLY A 188 1.43 11.47 -9.82
CA GLY A 188 1.71 10.58 -10.96
C GLY A 188 3.20 10.28 -11.12
N VAL A 189 4.07 11.24 -10.81
CA VAL A 189 5.52 11.03 -10.79
C VAL A 189 5.92 10.06 -9.68
N GLN A 190 5.40 10.24 -8.47
CA GLN A 190 5.63 9.34 -7.32
C GLN A 190 5.20 7.91 -7.62
N LEU A 191 3.99 7.71 -8.17
CA LEU A 191 3.51 6.37 -8.51
C LEU A 191 4.38 5.69 -9.57
N ILE A 192 4.77 6.40 -10.62
CA ILE A 192 5.62 5.80 -11.66
C ILE A 192 7.02 5.47 -11.10
N ALA A 193 7.58 6.37 -10.28
CA ALA A 193 8.88 6.15 -9.64
C ALA A 193 8.84 4.92 -8.72
N LEU A 194 7.79 4.80 -7.91
CA LEU A 194 7.54 3.65 -7.06
C LEU A 194 7.39 2.37 -7.88
N GLY A 195 6.59 2.37 -8.96
CA GLY A 195 6.44 1.19 -9.82
C GLY A 195 7.75 0.72 -10.45
N ARG A 196 8.60 1.66 -10.88
CA ARG A 196 9.95 1.35 -11.39
C ARG A 196 10.85 0.77 -10.31
N TRP A 197 10.77 1.30 -9.09
CA TRP A 197 11.54 0.80 -7.96
C TRP A 197 11.07 -0.58 -7.49
N LEU A 198 9.76 -0.80 -7.40
CA LEU A 198 9.17 -2.11 -7.11
C LEU A 198 9.61 -3.16 -8.13
N ALA A 199 9.60 -2.82 -9.43
CA ALA A 199 10.09 -3.71 -10.48
C ALA A 199 11.57 -4.05 -10.31
N HIS A 200 12.40 -3.02 -10.06
CA HIS A 200 13.83 -3.19 -9.84
C HIS A 200 14.14 -4.07 -8.63
N THR A 201 13.35 -3.92 -7.55
CA THR A 201 13.54 -4.66 -6.30
C THR A 201 12.85 -6.03 -6.28
N GLY A 202 12.24 -6.47 -7.38
CA GLY A 202 11.73 -7.84 -7.55
C GLY A 202 10.27 -8.05 -7.12
N PHE A 203 9.52 -6.97 -6.88
CA PHE A 203 8.08 -7.08 -6.61
C PHE A 203 7.32 -7.50 -7.87
N ARG A 204 6.36 -8.40 -7.69
CA ARG A 204 5.66 -9.08 -8.78
C ARG A 204 4.24 -8.57 -8.97
N LEU A 205 3.64 -8.03 -7.91
CA LEU A 205 2.29 -7.51 -7.92
C LEU A 205 2.22 -6.20 -7.16
N TRP A 206 1.66 -5.18 -7.82
CA TRP A 206 1.20 -3.97 -7.18
C TRP A 206 -0.32 -3.99 -7.12
N ASP A 207 -0.89 -4.15 -5.93
CA ASP A 207 -2.32 -3.99 -5.67
C ASP A 207 -2.64 -2.51 -5.44
N LEU A 208 -3.39 -1.93 -6.37
CA LEU A 208 -3.81 -0.53 -6.32
C LEU A 208 -5.18 -0.39 -5.66
N GLY A 209 -5.84 -1.46 -5.21
CA GLY A 209 -7.16 -1.40 -4.57
C GLY A 209 -8.31 -1.26 -5.57
N MET A 210 -9.15 -0.22 -5.44
CA MET A 210 -10.26 0.01 -6.37
C MET A 210 -9.80 0.52 -7.72
N GLU A 211 -10.51 0.14 -8.78
CA GLU A 211 -10.33 0.71 -10.11
C GLU A 211 -10.64 2.22 -10.10
N LEU A 212 -9.72 3.01 -10.64
CA LEU A 212 -9.85 4.45 -10.87
C LEU A 212 -9.11 4.78 -12.18
N ASN A 213 -9.58 5.78 -12.94
CA ASN A 213 -9.04 6.09 -14.27
C ASN A 213 -7.52 6.29 -14.27
N TYR A 214 -6.96 7.02 -13.29
CA TYR A 214 -5.52 7.24 -13.22
C TYR A 214 -4.71 5.96 -12.97
N LYS A 215 -5.30 4.92 -12.36
CA LYS A 215 -4.66 3.61 -12.18
C LYS A 215 -4.63 2.84 -13.48
N LEU A 216 -5.67 2.96 -14.30
CA LEU A 216 -5.69 2.39 -15.66
C LEU A 216 -4.66 3.09 -16.55
N GLU A 217 -4.53 4.42 -16.45
CA GLU A 217 -3.49 5.19 -17.14
C GLU A 217 -2.07 4.79 -16.72
N LEU A 218 -1.88 4.32 -15.47
CA LEU A 218 -0.63 3.76 -14.97
C LEU A 218 -0.31 2.37 -15.55
N GLY A 219 -1.26 1.73 -16.23
CA GLY A 219 -1.18 0.36 -16.75
C GLY A 219 -1.93 -0.67 -15.88
N GLY A 220 -2.65 -0.23 -14.86
CA GLY A 220 -3.44 -1.09 -14.00
C GLY A 220 -4.58 -1.77 -14.77
N LYS A 221 -4.94 -2.97 -14.33
CA LYS A 221 -6.05 -3.76 -14.85
C LYS A 221 -6.90 -4.27 -13.70
N SER A 222 -8.21 -4.33 -13.90
CA SER A 222 -9.13 -4.87 -12.91
C SER A 222 -9.28 -6.36 -13.08
N VAL A 223 -9.09 -7.11 -12.00
CA VAL A 223 -9.22 -8.56 -11.98
C VAL A 223 -10.27 -8.98 -10.93
N PRO A 224 -11.01 -10.08 -11.16
CA PRO A 224 -11.92 -10.62 -10.15
C PRO A 224 -11.17 -11.04 -8.88
N ARG A 225 -11.84 -10.94 -7.72
CA ARG A 225 -11.27 -11.33 -6.42
C ARG A 225 -10.60 -12.70 -6.43
N ALA A 226 -11.20 -13.70 -7.10
CA ALA A 226 -10.67 -15.06 -7.13
C ALA A 226 -9.29 -15.13 -7.83
N GLU A 227 -9.13 -14.43 -8.95
CA GLU A 227 -7.84 -14.34 -9.65
C GLU A 227 -6.80 -13.63 -8.79
N TRP A 228 -7.16 -12.47 -8.24
CA TRP A 228 -6.29 -11.70 -7.34
C TRP A 228 -5.89 -12.50 -6.09
N ALA A 229 -6.84 -13.21 -5.46
CA ALA A 229 -6.58 -14.06 -4.30
C ALA A 229 -5.55 -15.15 -4.62
N GLY A 230 -5.62 -15.74 -5.82
CA GLY A 230 -4.62 -16.67 -6.33
C GLY A 230 -3.23 -16.03 -6.43
N GLN A 231 -3.14 -14.82 -6.97
CA GLN A 231 -1.88 -14.08 -7.09
C GLN A 231 -1.27 -13.76 -5.72
N ILE A 232 -2.03 -13.19 -4.78
CA ILE A 232 -1.49 -12.85 -3.46
C ILE A 232 -1.06 -14.11 -2.69
N ARG A 233 -1.79 -15.24 -2.80
CA ARG A 233 -1.40 -16.50 -2.14
C ARG A 233 -0.09 -17.06 -2.68
N ALA A 234 0.16 -16.88 -3.97
CA ALA A 234 1.40 -17.29 -4.62
C ALA A 234 2.58 -16.41 -4.19
N PHE A 235 2.38 -15.10 -4.10
CA PHE A 235 3.47 -14.12 -3.95
C PHE A 235 3.75 -13.69 -2.50
N ARG A 236 2.78 -13.86 -1.58
CA ARG A 236 2.93 -13.48 -0.16
C ARG A 236 3.97 -14.30 0.61
N LYS A 237 4.46 -15.39 0.02
CA LYS A 237 5.50 -16.26 0.60
C LYS A 237 6.92 -15.89 0.13
N ASP A 238 7.04 -15.01 -0.86
CA ASP A 238 8.33 -14.62 -1.41
C ASP A 238 9.14 -13.86 -0.34
N SER A 239 10.39 -14.23 -0.14
CA SER A 239 11.28 -13.62 0.87
C SER A 239 11.98 -12.39 0.28
N ILE A 240 11.26 -11.27 0.29
CA ILE A 240 11.71 -10.00 -0.27
C ILE A 240 11.38 -8.86 0.71
N SER A 241 12.14 -7.77 0.63
CA SER A 241 11.90 -6.59 1.46
C SER A 241 12.06 -5.34 0.62
N LEU A 242 11.14 -4.38 0.81
CA LEU A 242 11.22 -3.10 0.14
C LEU A 242 12.35 -2.28 0.75
N ARG A 243 13.41 -2.08 -0.04
CA ARG A 243 14.58 -1.31 0.38
C ARG A 243 14.47 0.14 -0.07
N ARG A 244 15.15 1.03 0.66
CA ARG A 244 15.30 2.43 0.26
C ARG A 244 16.14 2.55 -1.02
N PRO A 245 15.71 3.35 -2.01
CA PRO A 245 16.58 3.76 -3.10
C PRO A 245 17.79 4.57 -2.61
N ASN A 246 18.93 4.49 -3.32
CA ASN A 246 20.13 5.28 -3.01
C ASN A 246 20.83 5.80 -4.27
N GLY A 247 21.62 6.88 -4.13
CA GLY A 247 22.37 7.48 -5.23
C GLY A 247 21.49 7.78 -6.45
N ALA A 248 21.92 7.32 -7.64
CA ALA A 248 21.18 7.53 -8.88
C ALA A 248 19.78 6.88 -8.88
N SER A 249 19.60 5.77 -8.16
CA SER A 249 18.29 5.09 -8.04
C SER A 249 17.29 5.84 -7.16
N ALA A 250 17.76 6.79 -6.34
CA ALA A 250 16.87 7.67 -5.59
C ALA A 250 16.30 8.78 -6.47
N THR A 251 17.00 9.21 -7.53
CA THR A 251 16.48 10.23 -8.45
C THR A 251 15.34 9.65 -9.30
N VAL A 252 14.29 10.44 -9.50
CA VAL A 252 13.18 10.02 -10.38
C VAL A 252 13.64 9.87 -11.83
N GLU A 253 14.56 10.71 -12.29
CA GLU A 253 15.15 10.57 -13.63
C GLU A 253 15.87 9.23 -13.81
N GLY A 254 16.65 8.80 -12.81
CA GLY A 254 17.29 7.49 -12.82
C GLY A 254 16.28 6.34 -12.84
N LEU A 255 15.24 6.39 -12.02
CA LEU A 255 14.16 5.41 -12.02
C LEU A 255 13.44 5.33 -13.37
N PHE A 256 13.25 6.46 -14.04
CA PHE A 256 12.54 6.54 -15.32
C PHE A 256 13.39 6.13 -16.53
N ALA A 257 14.71 6.26 -16.42
CA ALA A 257 15.67 5.81 -17.43
C ALA A 257 15.77 4.28 -17.49
N GLY A 258 15.33 3.59 -16.43
CA GLY A 258 15.48 2.15 -16.26
C GLY A 258 16.74 1.87 -15.45
N LEU A 259 16.58 1.03 -14.42
CA LEU A 259 17.70 0.57 -13.60
C LEU A 259 18.17 -0.80 -14.11
N PRO A 260 19.48 -1.12 -14.00
CA PRO A 260 19.94 -2.50 -14.19
C PRO A 260 19.23 -3.44 -13.20
N PRO A 261 19.24 -4.77 -13.39
CA PRO A 261 18.71 -5.70 -12.40
C PRO A 261 19.36 -5.47 -11.03
N ASP A 262 18.59 -5.60 -9.94
CA ASP A 262 19.15 -5.49 -8.59
C ASP A 262 20.12 -6.66 -8.34
N PRO A 263 21.41 -6.38 -8.06
CA PRO A 263 22.41 -7.44 -7.87
C PRO A 263 22.07 -8.38 -6.71
N ALA A 264 21.31 -7.91 -5.70
CA ALA A 264 20.88 -8.76 -4.59
C ALA A 264 19.85 -9.83 -5.01
N LEU A 265 19.11 -9.62 -6.12
CA LEU A 265 18.17 -10.60 -6.66
C LEU A 265 18.84 -11.67 -7.52
N SER A 266 20.10 -11.46 -7.93
CA SER A 266 20.85 -12.40 -8.80
C SER A 266 21.51 -13.54 -8.01
N SER A 267 21.36 -13.55 -6.69
CA SER A 267 22.04 -14.46 -5.75
C SER A 267 21.12 -15.46 -5.04
N CYS A 268 19.86 -15.55 -5.48
CA CYS A 268 18.85 -16.49 -4.98
C CYS A 268 18.55 -17.60 -6.01
#